data_AF-A0A966BRS7-F1
#
_entry.id   AF-A0A966BRS7-F1
#
_cell.length_a   1.000
_cell.length_b   1.000
_cell.length_c   1.000
_cell.angle_alpha   90.00
_cell.angle_beta   90.00
_cell.angle_gamma   90.00
#
_symmetry.space_group_name_H-M   'P 1'
#
loop_
_entity.id
_entity.type
_entity.pdbx_description
1 polymer ?
#
loop_
_entity_poly.entity_id
_entity_poly.type
_entity_poly.pdbx_seq_one_letter_code
_entity_poly.pdbx_strand_id
1 'polypeptide(L)'
;DEIVFFAYQTGSTTTSTIDDLRVRIWDGIPDEPGSTIVFGDLTTNVLAATAFSGIYRVTDTTSGATNRPIMANQATINTVLTEGTYYLDWMSGGTLGSGPWAPPITINGQTTTGDGLQSLAGAAYGPAIDTGSSTVQGFPFIIMGTVQGGPIPETQPVPALGTIGLLALVLMLGLFAATVLRRRA
;
A
#
# COMPACT_ATOMS: atom_id res chain seq x y z
N ASP A 1 0.53 5.06 -12.27
CA ASP A 1 0.54 4.43 -10.94
C ASP A 1 -0.60 3.45 -10.86
N GLU A 2 -0.42 2.35 -10.16
CA GLU A 2 -1.40 1.26 -10.08
C GLU A 2 -1.61 0.80 -8.64
N ILE A 3 -2.82 0.33 -8.37
CA ILE A 3 -3.11 -0.41 -7.15
C ILE A 3 -3.60 -1.80 -7.53
N VAL A 4 -3.03 -2.83 -6.91
CA VAL A 4 -3.44 -4.21 -7.10
C VAL A 4 -4.36 -4.62 -5.96
N PHE A 5 -5.59 -4.99 -6.31
CA PHE A 5 -6.57 -5.58 -5.40
C PHE A 5 -6.71 -7.07 -5.67
N PHE A 6 -7.20 -7.82 -4.69
CA PHE A 6 -7.34 -9.28 -4.80
C PHE A 6 -8.79 -9.71 -4.72
N ALA A 7 -9.19 -10.63 -5.59
CA ALA A 7 -10.52 -11.21 -5.56
C ALA A 7 -10.51 -12.67 -6.03
N TYR A 8 -11.48 -13.48 -5.61
CA TYR A 8 -11.67 -14.83 -6.13
C TYR A 8 -13.15 -15.14 -6.35
N GLN A 9 -13.45 -16.04 -7.29
CA GLN A 9 -14.76 -16.65 -7.43
C GLN A 9 -14.68 -18.14 -7.12
N THR A 10 -15.67 -18.69 -6.42
CA THR A 10 -15.68 -20.13 -6.14
C THR A 10 -16.01 -20.89 -7.42
N GLY A 11 -15.18 -21.88 -7.76
CA GLY A 11 -15.31 -22.70 -8.96
C GLY A 11 -14.58 -22.15 -10.19
N SER A 12 -13.82 -21.05 -10.07
CA SER A 12 -13.00 -20.56 -11.16
C SER A 12 -11.75 -21.43 -11.38
N THR A 13 -11.15 -21.26 -12.56
CA THR A 13 -9.82 -21.82 -12.89
C THR A 13 -8.76 -20.73 -12.75
N THR A 14 -7.50 -21.02 -13.08
CA THR A 14 -6.42 -20.02 -13.06
C THR A 14 -6.55 -18.95 -14.16
N THR A 15 -7.48 -19.12 -15.11
CA THR A 15 -7.89 -18.03 -15.99
C THR A 15 -8.86 -17.13 -15.24
N SER A 16 -8.53 -15.84 -15.16
CA SER A 16 -9.35 -14.89 -14.41
C SER A 16 -10.77 -14.79 -14.96
N THR A 17 -11.73 -14.79 -14.06
CA THR A 17 -13.15 -14.56 -14.33
C THR A 17 -13.61 -13.17 -13.89
N ILE A 18 -12.68 -12.35 -13.38
CA ILE A 18 -12.92 -10.97 -12.96
C ILE A 18 -12.95 -10.08 -14.21
N ASP A 19 -14.03 -9.31 -14.38
CA ASP A 19 -14.26 -8.46 -15.55
C ASP A 19 -14.57 -6.99 -15.19
N ASP A 20 -14.74 -6.69 -13.90
CA ASP A 20 -15.02 -5.35 -13.40
C ASP A 20 -14.27 -5.10 -12.09
N LEU A 21 -13.72 -3.91 -11.95
CA LEU A 21 -13.12 -3.39 -10.73
C LEU A 21 -13.39 -1.89 -10.67
N ARG A 22 -14.04 -1.43 -9.60
CA ARG A 22 -14.36 -0.02 -9.39
C ARG A 22 -13.77 0.41 -8.07
N VAL A 23 -13.19 1.60 -8.05
CA VAL A 23 -12.37 2.06 -6.93
C VAL A 23 -12.75 3.49 -6.59
N ARG A 24 -12.88 3.75 -5.30
CA ARG A 24 -12.89 5.08 -4.69
C ARG A 24 -11.72 5.20 -3.71
N ILE A 25 -11.25 6.42 -3.54
CA ILE A 25 -10.34 6.76 -2.43
C ILE A 25 -11.04 7.82 -1.60
N TRP A 26 -11.15 7.55 -0.30
CA TRP A 26 -11.69 8.48 0.68
C TRP A 26 -10.54 9.16 1.43
N ASP A 27 -10.64 10.47 1.61
CA ASP A 27 -9.92 11.20 2.65
C ASP A 27 -10.78 11.15 3.92
N GLY A 28 -10.36 10.35 4.88
CA GLY A 28 -11.17 9.96 6.05
C GLY A 28 -11.91 8.63 5.92
N ILE A 29 -12.54 8.20 7.01
CA ILE A 29 -13.27 6.93 7.11
C ILE A 29 -14.54 7.00 6.24
N PRO A 30 -14.83 6.00 5.39
CA PRO A 30 -16.05 5.97 4.58
C PRO A 30 -17.31 6.22 5.42
N ASP A 31 -18.23 7.02 4.88
CA ASP A 31 -19.51 7.45 5.49
C ASP A 31 -19.43 8.28 6.79
N GLU A 32 -18.25 8.54 7.35
CA GLU A 32 -18.12 9.40 8.52
C GLU A 32 -18.24 10.91 8.18
N PRO A 33 -18.82 11.74 9.06
CA PRO A 33 -18.89 13.18 8.86
C PRO A 33 -17.50 13.80 8.69
N GLY A 34 -17.32 14.56 7.61
CA GLY A 34 -16.05 15.21 7.27
C GLY A 34 -15.18 14.42 6.29
N SER A 35 -15.52 13.16 6.01
CA SER A 35 -14.83 12.37 4.99
C SER A 35 -15.31 12.75 3.58
N THR A 36 -14.39 12.70 2.60
CA THR A 36 -14.71 13.03 1.20
C THR A 36 -14.06 12.07 0.23
N ILE A 37 -14.70 11.85 -0.92
CA ILE A 37 -14.11 11.06 -2.00
C ILE A 37 -13.14 11.96 -2.79
N VAL A 38 -11.87 11.57 -2.85
CA VAL A 38 -10.81 12.31 -3.54
C VAL A 38 -10.39 11.67 -4.88
N PHE A 39 -10.90 10.47 -5.17
CA PHE A 39 -10.71 9.80 -6.45
C PHE A 39 -11.81 8.77 -6.72
N GLY A 40 -12.17 8.63 -8.00
CA GLY A 40 -12.98 7.52 -8.51
C GLY A 40 -14.44 7.53 -8.10
N ASP A 41 -15.12 6.44 -8.43
CA ASP A 41 -16.54 6.20 -8.16
C ASP A 41 -16.84 4.67 -8.22
N LEU A 42 -18.05 4.25 -7.85
CA LEU A 42 -18.48 2.84 -7.93
C LEU A 42 -19.31 2.51 -9.19
N THR A 43 -19.16 3.31 -10.24
CA THR A 43 -19.81 3.13 -11.55
C THR A 43 -18.83 2.90 -12.70
N THR A 44 -17.62 3.44 -12.59
CA THR A 44 -16.58 3.40 -13.61
C THR A 44 -15.68 2.19 -13.37
N ASN A 45 -15.61 1.31 -14.36
CA ASN A 45 -14.68 0.18 -14.36
C ASN A 45 -13.25 0.69 -14.67
N VAL A 46 -12.33 0.46 -13.72
CA VAL A 46 -10.91 0.83 -13.81
C VAL A 46 -10.00 -0.39 -13.89
N LEU A 47 -10.55 -1.58 -14.12
CA LEU A 47 -9.78 -2.82 -14.31
C LEU A 47 -8.89 -2.70 -15.55
N ALA A 48 -7.57 -2.67 -15.33
CA ALA A 48 -6.58 -2.61 -16.39
C ALA A 48 -6.09 -4.02 -16.79
N ALA A 49 -5.87 -4.88 -15.80
CA ALA A 49 -5.43 -6.25 -16.01
C ALA A 49 -5.86 -7.14 -14.84
N THR A 50 -5.98 -8.44 -15.10
CA THR A 50 -6.23 -9.43 -14.07
C THR A 50 -5.51 -10.73 -14.40
N ALA A 51 -4.89 -11.35 -13.39
CA ALA A 51 -4.16 -12.61 -13.55
C ALA A 51 -4.18 -13.41 -12.25
N PHE A 52 -4.00 -14.73 -12.37
CA PHE A 52 -3.82 -15.59 -11.21
C PHE A 52 -2.59 -15.17 -10.40
N SER A 53 -2.76 -14.98 -9.10
CA SER A 53 -1.69 -14.52 -8.20
C SER A 53 -0.68 -15.61 -7.81
N GLY A 54 -0.93 -16.87 -8.17
CA GLY A 54 -0.21 -18.02 -7.64
C GLY A 54 -0.76 -18.54 -6.31
N ILE A 55 -1.79 -17.91 -5.75
CA ILE A 55 -2.33 -18.21 -4.42
C ILE A 55 -3.77 -18.73 -4.52
N TYR A 56 -4.08 -19.81 -3.80
CA TYR A 56 -5.43 -20.31 -3.63
C TYR A 56 -5.97 -19.96 -2.25
N ARG A 57 -7.26 -19.61 -2.17
CA ARG A 57 -7.97 -19.48 -0.89
C ARG A 57 -8.49 -20.86 -0.46
N VAL A 58 -8.08 -21.32 0.71
CA VAL A 58 -8.57 -22.55 1.36
C VAL A 58 -9.26 -22.19 2.67
N THR A 59 -10.20 -23.00 3.16
CA THR A 59 -10.78 -22.80 4.51
C THR A 59 -9.78 -23.21 5.59
N ASP A 60 -10.04 -22.81 6.85
CA ASP A 60 -9.28 -23.23 8.03
C ASP A 60 -9.15 -24.76 8.18
N THR A 61 -10.15 -25.47 7.67
CA THR A 61 -10.38 -26.90 7.78
C THR A 61 -9.96 -27.67 6.53
N THR A 62 -9.50 -26.99 5.48
CA THR A 62 -9.11 -27.63 4.22
C THR A 62 -7.71 -27.22 3.79
N SER A 63 -7.00 -28.15 3.15
CA SER A 63 -5.69 -27.90 2.56
C SER A 63 -5.65 -28.43 1.12
N GLY A 64 -4.93 -27.74 0.24
CA GLY A 64 -4.73 -28.18 -1.14
C GLY A 64 -5.91 -27.98 -2.10
N ALA A 65 -6.98 -27.30 -1.67
CA ALA A 65 -8.09 -26.97 -2.55
C ALA A 65 -7.67 -25.93 -3.60
N THR A 66 -8.04 -26.17 -4.86
CA THR A 66 -7.66 -25.34 -6.02
C THR A 66 -8.85 -24.65 -6.69
N ASN A 67 -10.06 -24.77 -6.13
CA ASN A 67 -11.30 -24.25 -6.69
C ASN A 67 -11.57 -22.77 -6.36
N ARG A 68 -10.63 -22.08 -5.72
CA ARG A 68 -10.70 -20.65 -5.38
C ARG A 68 -9.35 -19.97 -5.63
N PRO A 69 -8.88 -19.94 -6.89
CA PRO A 69 -7.70 -19.18 -7.25
C PRO A 69 -7.94 -17.69 -7.02
N ILE A 70 -7.01 -17.03 -6.35
CA ILE A 70 -7.06 -15.59 -6.13
C ILE A 70 -6.49 -14.88 -7.35
N MET A 71 -7.24 -13.94 -7.88
CA MET A 71 -6.82 -13.07 -8.97
C MET A 71 -6.24 -11.78 -8.40
N ALA A 72 -5.10 -11.36 -8.94
CA ALA A 72 -4.52 -10.04 -8.76
C ALA A 72 -5.09 -9.12 -9.85
N ASN A 73 -5.82 -8.09 -9.44
CA ASN A 73 -6.56 -7.18 -10.30
C ASN A 73 -5.91 -5.80 -10.22
N GLN A 74 -5.31 -5.37 -11.33
CA GLN A 74 -4.65 -4.07 -11.44
C GLN A 74 -5.67 -2.99 -11.77
N ALA A 75 -5.75 -1.96 -10.92
CA ALA A 75 -6.51 -0.74 -11.17
C ALA A 75 -5.55 0.38 -11.60
N THR A 76 -5.91 1.09 -12.67
CA THR A 76 -5.22 2.34 -13.03
C THR A 76 -5.66 3.45 -12.08
N ILE A 77 -4.71 4.03 -11.34
CA ILE A 77 -4.99 5.13 -10.40
C ILE A 77 -4.22 6.37 -10.87
N ASN A 78 -4.98 7.42 -11.23
CA ASN A 78 -4.43 8.67 -11.76
C ASN A 78 -4.76 9.82 -10.82
N THR A 79 -4.30 9.73 -9.58
CA THR A 79 -4.42 10.80 -8.58
C THR A 79 -3.12 10.97 -7.82
N VAL A 80 -2.95 12.13 -7.21
CA VAL A 80 -1.84 12.44 -6.31
C VAL A 80 -2.44 12.64 -4.93
N LEU A 81 -1.97 11.86 -3.97
CA LEU A 81 -2.36 11.98 -2.57
C LEU A 81 -1.34 12.85 -1.85
N THR A 82 -1.80 13.88 -1.16
CA THR A 82 -0.97 14.63 -0.22
C THR A 82 -0.72 13.79 1.03
N GLU A 83 0.12 14.27 1.95
CA GLU A 83 0.24 13.65 3.27
C GLU A 83 -1.14 13.61 3.97
N GLY A 84 -1.55 12.44 4.46
CA GLY A 84 -2.87 12.23 5.05
C GLY A 84 -3.22 10.76 5.28
N THR A 85 -4.43 10.51 5.78
CA THR A 85 -4.99 9.18 6.02
C THR A 85 -6.12 8.90 5.04
N TYR A 86 -5.91 7.92 4.17
CA TYR A 86 -6.87 7.57 3.12
C TYR A 86 -7.41 6.16 3.29
N TYR A 87 -8.65 5.95 2.86
CA TYR A 87 -9.26 4.62 2.76
C TYR A 87 -9.45 4.25 1.29
N LEU A 88 -8.94 3.08 0.92
CA LEU A 88 -9.21 2.46 -0.37
C LEU A 88 -10.54 1.71 -0.28
N ASP A 89 -11.44 2.02 -1.19
CA ASP A 89 -12.77 1.41 -1.27
C ASP A 89 -12.95 0.82 -2.67
N TRP A 90 -13.26 -0.47 -2.75
CA TRP A 90 -13.36 -1.15 -4.04
C TRP A 90 -14.48 -2.17 -4.07
N MET A 91 -14.99 -2.39 -5.28
CA MET A 91 -15.87 -3.52 -5.60
C MET A 91 -15.37 -4.21 -6.87
N SER A 92 -15.60 -5.51 -6.96
CA SER A 92 -15.22 -6.31 -8.13
C SER A 92 -16.43 -7.04 -8.70
N GLY A 93 -16.50 -7.12 -10.02
CA GLY A 93 -17.43 -7.97 -10.76
C GLY A 93 -16.73 -9.18 -11.38
N GLY A 94 -17.52 -10.21 -11.69
CA GLY A 94 -17.01 -11.39 -12.35
C GLY A 94 -18.12 -12.28 -12.89
N THR A 95 -17.75 -13.23 -13.72
CA THR A 95 -18.69 -13.99 -14.57
C THR A 95 -19.33 -15.22 -13.89
N LEU A 96 -18.86 -15.63 -12.72
CA LEU A 96 -19.39 -16.79 -11.98
C LEU A 96 -20.42 -16.42 -10.90
N GLY A 97 -21.20 -17.41 -10.44
CA GLY A 97 -22.30 -17.20 -9.49
C GLY A 97 -21.92 -17.07 -8.01
N SER A 98 -20.64 -17.22 -7.64
CA SER A 98 -20.18 -17.09 -6.25
C SER A 98 -18.97 -16.17 -6.16
N GLY A 99 -19.19 -14.97 -5.64
CA GLY A 99 -18.21 -13.88 -5.59
C GLY A 99 -18.45 -12.85 -6.70
N PRO A 100 -17.48 -11.98 -7.00
CA PRO A 100 -16.11 -12.02 -6.47
C PRO A 100 -16.02 -11.70 -4.97
N TRP A 101 -15.24 -12.49 -4.25
CA TRP A 101 -14.98 -12.34 -2.83
C TRP A 101 -13.63 -11.65 -2.62
N ALA A 102 -13.56 -10.66 -1.73
CA ALA A 102 -12.29 -10.12 -1.24
C ALA A 102 -11.67 -11.10 -0.22
N PRO A 103 -10.45 -11.61 -0.43
CA PRO A 103 -9.80 -12.48 0.53
C PRO A 103 -9.27 -11.67 1.72
N PRO A 104 -9.54 -12.08 2.99
CA PRO A 104 -8.93 -11.42 4.14
C PRO A 104 -7.44 -11.75 4.25
N ILE A 105 -6.69 -10.88 4.91
CA ILE A 105 -5.32 -11.16 5.36
C ILE A 105 -5.35 -12.38 6.28
N THR A 106 -4.36 -13.27 6.16
CA THR A 106 -4.23 -14.45 7.03
C THR A 106 -2.83 -14.47 7.65
N ILE A 107 -2.77 -14.42 8.98
CA ILE A 107 -1.54 -14.50 9.76
C ILE A 107 -1.71 -15.64 10.77
N ASN A 108 -0.79 -16.59 10.78
CA ASN A 108 -0.89 -17.75 11.67
C ASN A 108 -0.97 -17.32 13.14
N GLY A 109 -2.01 -17.77 13.84
CA GLY A 109 -2.22 -17.47 15.25
C GLY A 109 -2.86 -16.11 15.53
N GLN A 110 -3.28 -15.37 14.50
CA GLN A 110 -3.90 -14.04 14.66
C GLN A 110 -5.27 -13.99 13.98
N THR A 111 -6.31 -13.72 14.77
CA THR A 111 -7.70 -13.64 14.30
C THR A 111 -8.07 -12.23 13.83
N THR A 112 -7.66 -11.18 14.56
CA THR A 112 -7.82 -9.79 14.11
C THR A 112 -6.68 -9.40 13.16
N THR A 113 -6.97 -9.18 11.89
CA THR A 113 -5.91 -8.95 10.86
C THR A 113 -5.86 -7.53 10.31
N GLY A 114 -6.78 -6.66 10.74
CA GLY A 114 -6.80 -5.26 10.37
C GLY A 114 -8.08 -4.57 10.85
N ASP A 115 -8.37 -3.43 10.24
CA ASP A 115 -9.48 -2.52 10.51
C ASP A 115 -10.38 -2.33 9.27
N GLY A 116 -10.42 -3.34 8.40
CA GLY A 116 -11.20 -3.29 7.17
C GLY A 116 -12.68 -3.05 7.43
N LEU A 117 -13.31 -2.31 6.52
CA LEU A 117 -14.74 -2.05 6.50
C LEU A 117 -15.38 -2.76 5.31
N GLN A 118 -16.69 -3.00 5.40
CA GLN A 118 -17.50 -3.52 4.31
C GLN A 118 -18.84 -2.80 4.24
N SER A 119 -19.34 -2.62 3.01
CA SER A 119 -20.72 -2.25 2.72
C SER A 119 -21.40 -3.42 2.03
N LEU A 120 -22.54 -3.86 2.56
CA LEU A 120 -23.32 -4.96 2.00
C LEU A 120 -24.59 -4.41 1.37
N ALA A 121 -24.80 -4.71 0.08
CA ALA A 121 -25.96 -4.25 -0.69
C ALA A 121 -26.18 -2.72 -0.63
N GLY A 122 -25.10 -1.93 -0.56
CA GLY A 122 -25.15 -0.47 -0.49
C GLY A 122 -25.54 0.10 0.88
N ALA A 123 -25.51 -0.71 1.94
CA ALA A 123 -25.67 -0.22 3.32
C ALA A 123 -24.47 0.63 3.75
N ALA A 124 -24.60 1.32 4.89
CA ALA A 124 -23.49 2.05 5.51
C ALA A 124 -22.29 1.13 5.77
N TYR A 125 -21.07 1.67 5.65
CA TYR A 125 -19.87 0.92 5.99
C TYR A 125 -19.87 0.52 7.47
N GLY A 126 -19.54 -0.75 7.72
CA GLY A 126 -19.31 -1.27 9.06
C GLY A 126 -18.08 -2.17 9.09
N PRO A 127 -17.60 -2.58 10.28
CA PRO A 127 -16.44 -3.46 10.39
C PRO A 127 -16.61 -4.76 9.59
N ALA A 128 -15.57 -5.15 8.86
CA ALA A 128 -15.51 -6.43 8.16
C ALA A 128 -15.23 -7.55 9.17
N ILE A 129 -16.30 -8.09 9.75
CA ILE A 129 -16.21 -9.14 10.77
C ILE A 129 -16.19 -10.53 10.12
N ASP A 130 -15.16 -11.32 10.43
CA ASP A 130 -15.22 -12.77 10.23
C ASP A 130 -16.18 -13.38 11.26
N THR A 131 -17.28 -13.97 10.79
CA THR A 131 -18.33 -14.53 11.66
C THR A 131 -17.90 -15.80 12.38
N GLY A 132 -16.86 -16.50 11.89
CA GLY A 132 -16.32 -17.68 12.57
C GLY A 132 -15.56 -17.32 13.85
N SER A 133 -14.77 -16.25 13.81
CA SER A 133 -13.95 -15.78 14.94
C SER A 133 -14.53 -14.57 15.69
N SER A 134 -15.54 -13.90 15.13
CA SER A 134 -16.07 -12.62 15.62
C SER A 134 -15.01 -11.51 15.72
N THR A 135 -14.04 -11.49 14.81
CA THR A 135 -12.95 -10.50 14.79
C THR A 135 -12.87 -9.73 13.48
N VAL A 136 -12.36 -8.49 13.56
CA VAL A 136 -12.22 -7.59 12.41
C VAL A 136 -11.08 -8.05 11.50
N GLN A 137 -11.32 -8.01 10.19
CA GLN A 137 -10.38 -8.45 9.18
C GLN A 137 -9.77 -7.27 8.42
N GLY A 138 -8.52 -7.43 8.00
CA GLY A 138 -7.88 -6.58 6.99
C GLY A 138 -7.93 -7.23 5.61
N PHE A 139 -7.78 -6.43 4.57
CA PHE A 139 -7.72 -6.91 3.19
C PHE A 139 -6.40 -6.50 2.54
N PRO A 140 -5.75 -7.38 1.77
CA PRO A 140 -4.48 -7.07 1.14
C PRO A 140 -4.66 -6.19 -0.11
N PHE A 141 -3.71 -5.30 -0.33
CA PHE A 141 -3.54 -4.53 -1.57
C PHE A 141 -2.06 -4.18 -1.77
N ILE A 142 -1.68 -3.81 -2.98
CA ILE A 142 -0.33 -3.33 -3.30
C ILE A 142 -0.45 -1.97 -3.99
N ILE A 143 0.30 -0.98 -3.53
CA ILE A 143 0.37 0.35 -4.17
C ILE A 143 1.71 0.46 -4.88
N MET A 144 1.67 0.68 -6.20
CA MET A 144 2.85 0.98 -7.01
C MET A 144 2.67 2.35 -7.62
N GLY A 145 3.38 3.33 -7.06
CA GLY A 145 3.33 4.70 -7.56
C GLY A 145 4.66 5.43 -7.42
N THR A 146 4.63 6.70 -7.78
CA THR A 146 5.79 7.59 -7.68
C THR A 146 5.56 8.66 -6.63
N VAL A 147 6.61 9.01 -5.88
CA VAL A 147 6.54 10.12 -4.93
C VAL A 147 6.67 11.42 -5.71
N GLN A 148 5.66 12.27 -5.65
CA GLN A 148 5.67 13.58 -6.30
C GLN A 148 6.01 14.67 -5.27
N GLY A 149 7.09 15.43 -5.50
CA GLY A 149 7.40 16.63 -4.71
C GLY A 149 7.76 16.38 -3.24
N GLY A 150 8.89 15.71 -2.99
CA GLY A 150 9.64 15.87 -1.74
C GLY A 150 10.83 16.81 -1.98
N PRO A 151 11.42 17.45 -0.96
CA PRO A 151 12.79 17.92 -1.11
C PRO A 151 13.60 16.71 -1.58
N ILE A 152 14.27 16.83 -2.73
CA ILE A 152 15.52 16.08 -2.93
C ILE A 152 16.26 16.30 -1.62
N PRO A 153 16.78 15.26 -0.92
CA PRO A 153 17.69 15.51 0.17
C PRO A 153 18.75 16.40 -0.43
N GLU A 154 18.71 17.70 -0.10
CA GLU A 154 19.82 18.58 -0.42
C GLU A 154 20.97 17.82 0.20
N THR A 155 21.89 17.33 -0.65
CA THR A 155 23.07 16.65 -0.18
C THR A 155 23.69 17.66 0.75
N GLN A 156 23.50 17.46 2.06
CA GLN A 156 23.98 18.41 3.05
C GLN A 156 25.45 18.54 2.70
N PRO A 157 25.93 19.74 2.29
CA PRO A 157 27.28 19.87 1.81
C PRO A 157 28.16 19.27 2.90
N VAL A 158 28.98 18.28 2.53
CA VAL A 158 29.92 17.66 3.46
C VAL A 158 30.59 18.80 4.20
N PRO A 159 30.55 18.88 5.54
CA PRO A 159 31.06 20.03 6.27
C PRO A 159 32.50 20.28 5.86
N ALA A 160 32.70 21.24 4.97
CA ALA A 160 34.01 21.65 4.50
C ALA A 160 34.41 22.84 5.35
N LEU A 161 35.68 22.89 5.74
CA LEU A 161 36.25 24.10 6.32
C LEU A 161 36.09 25.22 5.28
N GLY A 162 35.23 26.20 5.57
CA GLY A 162 35.18 27.44 4.78
C GLY A 162 36.55 28.13 4.78
N THR A 163 36.74 29.18 3.99
CA THR A 163 38.03 29.87 3.80
C THR A 163 38.73 30.21 5.13
N ILE A 164 37.98 30.66 6.13
CA ILE A 164 38.50 30.96 7.48
C ILE A 164 38.99 29.70 8.19
N GLY A 165 38.26 28.59 8.08
CA GLY A 165 38.67 27.30 8.63
C GLY A 165 39.93 26.76 7.97
N LEU A 166 40.06 26.94 6.65
CA LEU A 166 41.26 26.54 5.92
C LEU A 166 42.49 27.37 6.33
N LEU A 167 42.32 28.69 6.47
CA LEU A 167 43.36 29.59 6.96
C LEU A 167 43.80 29.26 8.39
N ALA A 168 42.84 28.96 9.27
CA ALA A 168 43.12 28.54 10.64
C ALA A 168 43.90 27.21 10.68
N LEU A 169 43.52 26.24 9.85
CA LEU A 169 44.23 24.96 9.73
C LEU A 169 45.67 25.16 9.24
N VAL A 170 45.88 25.98 8.22
CA VAL A 170 47.22 26.30 7.69
C VAL A 170 48.08 27.00 8.76
N LEU A 171 47.50 27.95 9.50
CA LEU A 171 48.20 28.64 10.59
C LEU A 171 48.59 27.66 11.71
N MET A 172 47.69 26.76 12.12
CA MET A 172 47.98 25.75 13.14
C MET A 172 49.08 24.78 12.69
N LEU A 173 49.02 24.31 11.44
CA LEU A 173 50.06 23.45 10.87
C LEU A 173 51.42 24.16 10.80
N GLY A 174 51.44 25.44 10.42
CA GLY A 174 52.65 26.27 10.41
C GLY A 174 53.27 26.45 11.80
N LEU A 175 52.45 26.77 12.81
CA LEU A 175 52.90 26.91 14.20
C LEU A 175 53.39 25.57 14.77
N PHE A 176 52.74 24.47 14.43
CA PHE A 176 53.17 23.14 14.83
C PHE A 176 54.52 22.76 14.19
N ALA A 177 54.69 22.99 12.89
CA ALA A 177 55.96 22.75 12.20
C ALA A 177 57.10 23.58 12.81
N ALA A 178 56.86 24.87 13.09
CA ALA A 178 57.85 25.76 13.71
C ALA A 178 58.25 25.31 15.13
N THR A 179 57.29 24.83 15.93
CA THR A 179 57.57 24.33 17.28
C THR A 179 58.32 22.99 17.25
N VAL A 180 58.03 22.10 16.31
CA VAL A 180 58.79 20.84 16.11
C VAL A 180 60.22 21.12 15.65
N LEU A 181 60.40 22.03 14.69
CA LEU A 181 61.74 22.39 14.19
C LEU A 181 62.60 23.03 15.28
N ARG A 182 62.04 23.94 16.10
CA ARG A 182 62.75 24.54 17.24
C ARG A 182 63.14 23.56 18.35
N ARG A 183 62.42 22.44 18.49
CA ARG A 183 62.76 21.39 19.48
C ARG A 183 63.83 20.41 18.96
N ARG A 184 64.15 20.47 17.66
CA ARG A 184 65.13 19.59 16.99
C ARG A 184 66.43 20.29 16.61
N ALA A 185 66.53 21.61 16.78
CA ALA A 185 67.74 22.41 16.65
C ALA A 185 68.35 22.65 18.03
#